data_AF-A0A7K0XFC2-F1
#
_entry.id   AF-A0A7K0XFC2-F1
#
_cell.length_a   1.000
_cell.length_b   1.000
_cell.length_c   1.000
_cell.angle_alpha   90.00
_cell.angle_beta   90.00
_cell.angle_gamma   90.00
#
_symmetry.space_group_name_H-M   'P 1'
#
loop_
_entity.id
_entity.type
_entity.pdbx_description
1 polymer ?
#
loop_
_entity_poly.entity_id
_entity_poly.type
_entity_poly.pdbx_seq_one_letter_code
_entity_poly.pdbx_strand_id
1 'polypeptide(L)' 'QRSDIVVVDDVVTTGATVNEAVRTLRRFGLDVAGVAAVAGTQRRGEASVSEYE' A
#
# COMPACT_ATOMS: atom_id res chain seq x y z
N GLN A 1 24.43 -11.96 -3.91
CA GLN A 1 23.67 -11.41 -2.76
C GLN A 1 22.27 -11.13 -3.24
N ARG A 2 21.24 -11.61 -2.55
CA ARG A 2 19.86 -11.28 -2.86
C ARG A 2 19.59 -9.96 -2.15
N SER A 3 19.39 -8.89 -2.90
CA SER A 3 19.10 -7.56 -2.33
C SER A 3 17.59 -7.44 -2.22
N ASP A 4 17.06 -7.56 -1.01
CA ASP A 4 15.63 -7.42 -0.77
C ASP A 4 15.21 -5.93 -0.87
N ILE A 5 14.19 -5.62 -1.67
CA ILE A 5 13.71 -4.25 -1.87
C ILE A 5 12.67 -3.87 -0.81
N VAL A 6 12.77 -2.66 -0.27
CA VAL A 6 11.70 -2.02 0.52
C VAL A 6 11.18 -0.82 -0.26
N VAL A 7 9.88 -0.76 -0.50
CA VAL A 7 9.22 0.42 -1.06
C VAL A 7 8.95 1.40 0.08
N VAL A 8 9.41 2.64 -0.05
CA VAL A 8 9.24 3.67 0.98
C VAL A 8 8.35 4.79 0.44
N ASP A 9 7.39 5.20 1.24
CA ASP A 9 6.53 6.37 0.99
C ASP A 9 6.39 7.17 2.30
N ASP A 10 5.94 8.42 2.23
CA ASP A 10 5.68 9.20 3.45
C ASP A 10 4.33 8.81 4.09
N VAL A 11 3.28 8.71 3.28
CA VAL A 11 1.89 8.48 3.70
C VAL A 11 1.23 7.44 2.81
N VAL A 12 0.70 6.38 3.42
CA VAL A 12 -0.13 5.39 2.73
C VAL A 12 -1.60 5.62 3.03
N THR A 13 -2.38 5.92 1.99
CA THR A 13 -3.84 6.05 2.11
C THR A 13 -4.53 4.70 1.80
N THR A 14 -5.11 4.54 0.62
CA THR A 14 -5.70 3.27 0.16
C THR A 14 -4.65 2.19 -0.14
N GLY A 15 -3.39 2.60 -0.28
CA GLY A 15 -2.30 1.74 -0.70
C GLY A 15 -2.19 1.54 -2.21
N ALA A 16 -3.00 2.24 -3.03
CA ALA A 16 -2.98 2.07 -4.49
C ALA A 16 -1.58 2.29 -5.09
N THR A 17 -0.91 3.39 -4.71
CA THR A 17 0.43 3.74 -5.22
C THR A 17 1.47 2.67 -4.88
N VAL A 18 1.58 2.30 -3.60
CA VAL A 18 2.56 1.29 -3.15
C VAL A 18 2.26 -0.10 -3.72
N ASN A 19 0.99 -0.45 -3.91
CA ASN A 19 0.61 -1.72 -4.56
C ASN A 19 1.02 -1.77 -6.03
N GLU A 20 0.85 -0.69 -6.79
CA GLU A 20 1.29 -0.65 -8.19
C GLU A 20 2.82 -0.66 -8.30
N ALA A 21 3.53 -0.01 -7.38
CA ALA A 21 4.99 -0.09 -7.29
C ALA A 21 5.46 -1.53 -7.02
N VAL A 22 4.87 -2.21 -6.04
CA VAL A 22 5.17 -3.62 -5.73
C VAL A 22 4.87 -4.52 -6.93
N ARG A 23 3.72 -4.34 -7.58
CA ARG A 23 3.34 -5.09 -8.78
C ARG A 23 4.34 -4.89 -9.92
N THR A 24 4.78 -3.65 -10.13
CA THR A 24 5.77 -3.29 -11.14
C THR A 24 7.12 -3.95 -10.86
N LEU A 25 7.65 -3.81 -9.65
CA LEU A 25 8.93 -4.40 -9.26
C LEU A 25 8.92 -5.92 -9.43
N ARG A 26 7.86 -6.58 -8.95
CA ARG A 26 7.68 -8.03 -9.11
C ARG A 26 7.59 -8.46 -10.57
N ARG A 27 6.95 -7.66 -11.43
CA ARG A 27 6.90 -7.92 -12.89
C ARG A 27 8.29 -7.91 -13.54
N PHE A 28 9.25 -7.22 -12.96
CA PHE A 28 10.65 -7.21 -13.39
C PHE A 28 11.53 -8.25 -12.67
N GLY A 29 10.93 -9.19 -11.92
CA GLY A 29 11.65 -10.24 -11.21
C GLY A 29 12.36 -9.76 -9.95
N LEU A 30 11.99 -8.59 -9.42
CA LEU A 30 12.56 -8.05 -8.20
C LEU A 30 11.76 -8.50 -6.98
N ASP A 31 12.46 -8.95 -5.94
CA ASP A 31 11.88 -9.37 -4.68
C ASP A 31 11.65 -8.16 -3.76
N VAL A 32 10.40 -7.93 -3.37
CA VAL A 32 10.02 -6.88 -2.42
C VAL A 32 9.77 -7.50 -1.05
N ALA A 33 10.59 -7.14 -0.06
CA ALA A 33 10.48 -7.57 1.33
C ALA A 33 9.32 -6.89 2.06
N GLY A 34 8.96 -5.66 1.68
CA GLY A 34 7.86 -4.95 2.31
C GLY A 34 7.70 -3.51 1.84
N VAL A 35 6.78 -2.83 2.51
CA VAL A 35 6.51 -1.39 2.33
C VAL A 35 6.68 -0.72 3.69
N ALA A 36 7.35 0.43 3.71
CA ALA A 36 7.50 1.27 4.90
C ALA A 36 6.89 2.65 4.64
N ALA A 37 6.13 3.17 5.60
CA ALA A 37 5.58 4.51 5.56
C ALA A 37 5.58 5.15 6.94
N VAL A 38 5.65 6.48 6.99
CA VAL A 38 5.62 7.25 8.24
C VAL A 38 4.20 7.35 8.79
N ALA A 39 3.20 7.45 7.91
CA ALA A 39 1.79 7.49 8.29
C ALA A 39 0.90 6.58 7.42
N GLY A 40 -0.23 6.16 8.00
CA GLY A 40 -1.23 5.34 7.31
C GLY A 40 -2.66 5.76 7.67
N THR A 41 -3.53 5.90 6.68
CA THR A 41 -4.96 6.16 6.93
C THR A 41 -5.64 4.91 7.47
N GLN A 42 -6.34 5.02 8.60
CA GLN A 42 -7.13 3.91 9.16
C GLN A 42 -8.27 3.52 8.21
N ARG A 43 -8.46 2.22 7.98
CA ARG A 43 -9.67 1.73 7.32
C ARG A 43 -10.85 1.89 8.27
N ARG A 44 -11.78 2.77 7.92
CA ARG A 44 -13.11 2.83 8.55
C ARG A 44 -14.01 1.88 7.78
N GLY A 45 -14.75 1.03 8.50
CA GLY A 45 -15.75 0.15 7.88
C GLY A 45 -16.80 0.96 7.11
N GLU A 46 -17.55 0.29 6.23
CA GLU A 46 -18.67 0.91 5.52
C GLU A 46 -19.57 1.61 6.54
N ALA A 47 -19.67 2.94 6.44
CA ALA A 47 -20.69 3.67 7.17
C ALA A 47 -22.02 3.12 6.66
N SER A 48 -22.76 2.40 7.50
CA SER A 48 -24.13 2.05 7.19
C SER A 48 -24.85 3.34 6.86
N VAL A 49 -25.15 3.55 5.58
CA VAL A 49 -25.95 4.68 5.14
C VAL A 49 -27.29 4.51 5.81
N SER A 50 -27.57 5.29 6.87
CA SER A 50 -28.95 5.44 7.29
C SER A 50 -29.62 6.25 6.20
N GLU A 51 -30.46 5.59 5.43
CA GLU A 51 -31.46 6.23 4.57
C GLU A 51 -32.18 7.28 5.43
N TYR A 52 -31.97 8.56 5.12
CA TYR A 52 -32.81 9.62 5.66
C TYR A 52 -34.05 9.66 4.77
N GLU A 53 -35.19 9.25 5.34
CA GLU A 53 -36.52 9.49 4.79
C GLU A 53 -36.80 10.99 4.63
#